data_AF-A0A453RGZ9-F1
#
_entry.id   AF-A0A453RGZ9-F1
#
_cell.length_a   1.000
_cell.length_b   1.000
_cell.length_c   1.000
_cell.angle_alpha   90.00
_cell.angle_beta   90.00
_cell.angle_gamma   90.00
#
_symmetry.space_group_name_H-M   'P 1'
#
loop_
_entity.id
_entity.type
_entity.pdbx_description
1 polymer ?
#
loop_
_entity_poly.entity_id
_entity_poly.type
_entity_poly.pdbx_seq_one_letter_code
_entity_poly.pdbx_strand_id
1 'polypeptide(L)'
;ISLMRTTVEENKKFAQFIADKLNKSLSTVTVCLPQKGISAIDAPGMPFYDPEATSALLDELNTRLVKTENRQVKLLPYHINDPEFANALVDAFLSMDIKPSSTTTQKNNMVLPKQDTNEKEASSGQKTSDSSIIWRPPVDFPDARP
;
A
#
# COMPACT_ATOMS: atom_id res chain seq x y z
N ILE A 1 5.46 28.46 -11.19
CA ILE A 1 4.99 27.19 -11.78
C ILE A 1 3.60 27.40 -12.35
N SER A 2 3.26 26.72 -13.44
CA SER A 2 1.91 26.76 -14.04
C SER A 2 1.42 25.34 -14.25
N LEU A 3 0.13 25.09 -14.00
CA LEU A 3 -0.52 23.79 -14.19
C LEU A 3 -1.44 23.86 -15.42
N MET A 4 -1.57 22.75 -16.14
CA MET A 4 -2.53 22.61 -17.24
C MET A 4 -3.53 21.50 -16.91
N ARG A 5 -4.80 21.72 -17.23
CA ARG A 5 -5.83 20.70 -17.06
C ARG A 5 -5.65 19.62 -18.12
N THR A 6 -5.70 18.36 -17.70
CA THR A 6 -5.64 17.20 -18.58
C THR A 6 -7.00 16.99 -19.24
N THR A 7 -6.97 16.69 -20.53
CA THR A 7 -8.16 16.41 -21.34
C THR A 7 -8.69 14.99 -21.11
N VAL A 8 -9.93 14.73 -21.52
CA VAL A 8 -10.54 13.38 -21.52
C VAL A 8 -9.65 12.34 -22.22
N GLU A 9 -9.10 12.67 -23.39
CA GLU A 9 -8.27 11.76 -24.17
C GLU A 9 -6.90 11.49 -23.52
N GLU A 10 -6.32 12.48 -22.85
CA GLU A 10 -5.10 12.27 -22.06
C GLU A 10 -5.35 11.38 -20.84
N ASN A 11 -6.48 11.57 -20.15
CA ASN A 11 -6.88 10.71 -19.03
C ASN A 11 -7.05 9.25 -19.45
N LYS A 12 -7.65 8.98 -20.61
CA LYS A 12 -7.70 7.62 -21.18
C LYS A 12 -6.31 7.04 -21.44
N LYS A 13 -5.37 7.84 -21.97
CA LYS A 13 -3.98 7.40 -22.17
C LYS A 13 -3.27 7.10 -20.85
N PHE A 14 -3.51 7.88 -19.80
CA PHE A 14 -2.97 7.61 -18.46
C PHE A 14 -3.54 6.30 -17.90
N ALA A 15 -4.86 6.11 -17.99
CA ALA A 15 -5.51 4.85 -17.59
C ALA A 15 -4.91 3.65 -18.33
N GLN A 16 -4.73 3.77 -19.65
CA GLN A 16 -4.08 2.74 -20.46
C GLN A 16 -2.68 2.40 -19.95
N PHE A 17 -1.83 3.41 -19.78
CA PHE A 17 -0.45 3.22 -19.32
C PHE A 17 -0.38 2.55 -17.93
N ILE A 18 -1.23 2.98 -17.00
CA ILE A 18 -1.28 2.41 -15.65
C ILE A 18 -1.78 0.96 -15.71
N ALA A 19 -2.89 0.70 -16.41
CA ALA A 19 -3.48 -0.62 -16.52
C ALA A 19 -2.52 -1.62 -17.18
N ASP A 20 -1.81 -1.23 -18.23
CA ASP A 20 -0.83 -2.08 -18.92
C ASP A 20 0.31 -2.54 -18.00
N LYS A 21 0.66 -1.73 -17.00
CA LYS A 21 1.65 -2.11 -15.98
C LYS A 21 1.04 -3.00 -14.90
N LEU A 22 -0.11 -2.62 -14.34
CA LEU A 22 -0.74 -3.35 -13.25
C LEU A 22 -1.25 -4.74 -13.69
N ASN A 23 -1.65 -4.89 -14.95
CA ASN A 23 -2.06 -6.17 -15.51
C ASN A 23 -0.92 -7.19 -15.56
N LYS A 24 0.34 -6.73 -15.59
CA LYS A 24 1.55 -7.58 -15.56
C LYS A 24 2.04 -7.89 -14.14
N SER A 25 1.44 -7.27 -13.11
CA SER A 25 1.80 -7.55 -11.72
C SER A 25 1.37 -8.96 -11.32
N LEU A 26 2.29 -9.70 -10.68
CA LEU A 26 2.03 -10.99 -10.05
C LEU A 26 1.73 -10.87 -8.55
N SER A 27 1.98 -9.70 -7.96
CA SER A 27 1.74 -9.42 -6.55
C SER A 27 0.33 -8.90 -6.29
N THR A 28 -0.12 -8.96 -5.04
CA THR A 28 -1.41 -8.41 -4.62
C THR A 28 -1.44 -6.89 -4.83
N VAL A 29 -2.47 -6.41 -5.52
CA VAL A 29 -2.67 -4.99 -5.85
C VAL A 29 -4.13 -4.63 -5.63
N THR A 30 -4.38 -3.51 -4.96
CA THR A 30 -5.72 -2.90 -4.90
C THR A 30 -5.65 -1.48 -5.43
N VAL A 31 -6.50 -1.16 -6.42
CA VAL A 31 -6.63 0.19 -6.99
C VAL A 31 -7.89 0.84 -6.42
N CYS A 32 -7.73 1.96 -5.72
CA CYS A 32 -8.85 2.74 -5.17
C CYS A 32 -9.07 4.01 -5.99
N LEU A 33 -10.30 4.22 -6.46
CA LEU A 33 -10.66 5.27 -7.41
C LEU A 33 -11.65 6.26 -6.75
N PRO A 34 -11.27 7.54 -6.53
CA PRO A 34 -12.13 8.55 -5.89
C PRO A 34 -13.09 9.17 -6.92
N GLN A 35 -14.38 8.88 -6.80
CA GLN A 35 -15.39 9.28 -7.80
C GLN A 35 -15.67 10.79 -7.85
N LYS A 36 -15.38 11.55 -6.78
CA LYS A 36 -15.74 12.97 -6.72
C LYS A 36 -14.62 13.93 -7.15
N GLY A 37 -13.42 13.42 -7.43
CA GLY A 37 -12.29 14.22 -7.89
C GLY A 37 -10.95 13.67 -7.44
N ILE A 38 -9.92 13.97 -8.24
CA ILE A 38 -8.57 13.39 -8.09
C ILE A 38 -7.52 14.40 -7.59
N SER A 39 -7.90 15.64 -7.33
CA SER A 39 -6.99 16.66 -6.78
C SER A 39 -7.76 17.77 -6.06
N ALA A 40 -7.08 18.55 -5.20
CA ALA A 40 -7.71 19.66 -4.50
C ALA A 40 -8.39 20.71 -5.41
N ILE A 41 -7.93 20.83 -6.66
CA ILE A 41 -8.46 21.78 -7.65
C ILE A 41 -9.43 21.13 -8.66
N ASP A 42 -9.72 19.83 -8.51
CA ASP A 42 -10.69 19.06 -9.28
C ASP A 42 -11.91 18.74 -8.41
N ALA A 43 -12.60 19.79 -7.96
CA ALA A 43 -13.77 19.71 -7.09
C ALA A 43 -14.77 20.83 -7.43
N PRO A 44 -16.08 20.69 -7.14
CA PRO A 44 -17.08 21.69 -7.50
C PRO A 44 -16.65 23.13 -7.14
N GLY A 45 -16.67 24.03 -8.12
CA GLY A 45 -16.25 25.43 -7.97
C GLY A 45 -14.74 25.70 -8.09
N MET A 46 -13.92 24.67 -8.28
CA MET A 46 -12.48 24.80 -8.51
C MET A 46 -12.14 24.88 -10.00
N PRO A 47 -11.00 25.48 -10.38
CA PRO A 47 -10.69 25.81 -11.78
C PRO A 47 -10.53 24.57 -12.67
N PHE A 48 -10.18 23.41 -12.11
CA PHE A 48 -9.92 22.18 -12.86
C PHE A 48 -11.03 21.14 -12.68
N TYR A 49 -12.17 21.55 -12.12
CA TYR A 49 -13.32 20.65 -11.97
C TYR A 49 -13.88 20.28 -13.33
N ASP A 50 -13.66 19.02 -13.69
CA ASP A 50 -14.17 18.44 -14.92
C ASP A 50 -14.58 16.99 -14.64
N PRO A 51 -15.86 16.77 -14.30
CA PRO A 51 -16.36 15.44 -13.99
C PRO A 51 -16.31 14.49 -15.19
N GLU A 52 -16.29 15.00 -16.43
CA GLU A 52 -16.15 14.15 -17.64
C GLU A 52 -14.73 13.61 -17.75
N ALA A 53 -13.71 14.46 -17.60
CA ALA A 53 -12.32 14.03 -17.59
C ALA A 53 -12.01 13.06 -16.44
N THR A 54 -12.58 13.32 -15.25
CA THR A 54 -12.43 12.43 -14.10
C THR A 54 -13.12 11.09 -14.36
N SER A 55 -14.38 11.07 -14.82
CA SER A 55 -15.08 9.82 -15.17
C SER A 55 -14.30 9.02 -16.21
N ALA A 56 -13.79 9.67 -17.25
CA ALA A 56 -13.01 9.02 -18.30
C ALA A 56 -11.77 8.29 -17.75
N LEU A 57 -11.06 8.88 -16.77
CA LEU A 57 -9.93 8.21 -16.12
C LEU A 57 -10.39 6.97 -15.33
N LEU A 58 -11.43 7.13 -14.50
CA LEU A 58 -11.87 6.07 -13.57
C LEU A 58 -12.52 4.91 -14.32
N ASP A 59 -13.37 5.20 -15.30
CA ASP A 59 -14.08 4.21 -16.11
C ASP A 59 -13.10 3.42 -16.98
N GLU A 60 -12.13 4.10 -17.59
CA GLU A 60 -11.10 3.45 -18.39
C GLU A 60 -10.20 2.56 -17.51
N LEU A 61 -9.80 3.02 -16.31
CA LEU A 61 -9.06 2.19 -15.36
C LEU A 61 -9.88 0.96 -14.91
N ASN A 62 -11.14 1.16 -14.53
CA ASN A 62 -12.02 0.08 -14.07
C ASN A 62 -12.29 -0.96 -15.18
N THR A 63 -12.35 -0.53 -16.44
CA THR A 63 -12.57 -1.39 -17.60
C THR A 63 -11.31 -2.14 -18.02
N ARG A 64 -10.15 -1.47 -18.06
CA ARG A 64 -8.89 -2.07 -18.55
C ARG A 64 -8.19 -2.95 -17.52
N LEU A 65 -8.40 -2.72 -16.23
CA LEU A 65 -7.80 -3.53 -15.18
C LEU A 65 -8.50 -4.90 -15.11
N VAL A 66 -7.75 -5.95 -15.42
CA VAL A 66 -8.26 -7.32 -15.35
C VAL A 66 -8.38 -7.71 -13.87
N LYS A 67 -9.59 -7.82 -13.34
CA LYS A 67 -9.81 -8.18 -11.93
C LYS A 67 -9.45 -9.65 -11.70
N THR A 68 -8.68 -9.93 -10.66
CA THR A 68 -8.27 -11.28 -10.26
C THR A 68 -8.34 -11.38 -8.73
N GLU A 69 -8.13 -12.57 -8.17
CA GLU A 69 -8.04 -12.76 -6.71
C GLU A 69 -6.99 -11.84 -6.07
N ASN A 70 -5.87 -11.62 -6.78
CA ASN A 70 -4.77 -10.77 -6.33
C ASN A 70 -4.86 -9.33 -6.87
N ARG A 71 -5.88 -8.97 -7.67
CA ARG A 71 -6.01 -7.62 -8.23
C ARG A 71 -7.44 -7.12 -8.17
N GLN A 72 -7.66 -6.16 -7.28
CA GLN A 72 -8.97 -5.54 -7.05
C GLN A 72 -9.00 -4.09 -7.52
N VAL A 73 -10.19 -3.65 -7.94
CA VAL A 73 -10.49 -2.23 -8.24
C VAL A 73 -11.70 -1.83 -7.41
N LYS A 74 -11.56 -0.77 -6.62
CA LYS A 74 -12.59 -0.23 -5.73
C LYS A 74 -12.94 1.19 -6.18
N LEU A 75 -14.18 1.40 -6.63
CA LEU A 75 -14.72 2.75 -6.81
C LEU A 75 -15.29 3.22 -5.48
N LEU A 76 -14.88 4.40 -5.04
CA LEU A 76 -15.25 4.96 -3.75
C LEU A 76 -15.97 6.30 -3.94
N PRO A 77 -17.13 6.53 -3.29
CA PRO A 77 -17.98 7.71 -3.50
C PRO A 77 -17.46 8.96 -2.77
N TYR A 78 -16.15 9.19 -2.84
CA TYR A 78 -15.41 10.22 -2.12
C TYR A 78 -14.54 11.04 -3.07
N HIS A 79 -14.18 12.24 -2.64
CA HIS A 79 -13.10 13.02 -3.23
C HIS A 79 -11.76 12.52 -2.67
N ILE A 80 -10.66 12.64 -3.42
CA ILE A 80 -9.35 12.13 -2.98
C ILE A 80 -8.88 12.68 -1.61
N ASN A 81 -9.34 13.88 -1.26
CA ASN A 81 -9.00 14.57 -0.01
C ASN A 81 -10.02 14.35 1.12
N ASP A 82 -11.08 13.56 0.90
CA ASP A 82 -12.01 13.23 1.98
C ASP A 82 -11.33 12.27 2.97
N PRO A 83 -11.44 12.47 4.30
CA PRO A 83 -10.86 11.57 5.30
C PRO A 83 -11.28 10.11 5.13
N GLU A 84 -12.51 9.87 4.68
CA GLU A 84 -13.05 8.54 4.40
C GLU A 84 -12.31 7.86 3.25
N PHE A 85 -11.86 8.60 2.25
CA PHE A 85 -11.03 8.04 1.18
C PHE A 85 -9.64 7.64 1.70
N ALA A 86 -9.05 8.46 2.57
CA ALA A 86 -7.77 8.13 3.22
C ALA A 86 -7.87 6.87 4.09
N ASN A 87 -8.93 6.75 4.89
CA ASN A 87 -9.18 5.54 5.68
C ASN A 87 -9.37 4.31 4.78
N ALA A 88 -10.15 4.44 3.69
CA ALA A 88 -10.35 3.35 2.74
C ALA A 88 -9.05 2.88 2.06
N LEU A 89 -8.10 3.78 1.81
CA LEU A 89 -6.77 3.42 1.31
C LEU A 89 -5.97 2.61 2.33
N VAL A 90 -5.99 3.01 3.61
CA VAL A 90 -5.32 2.30 4.70
C VAL A 90 -5.95 0.93 4.90
N ASP A 91 -7.28 0.84 4.93
CA ASP A 91 -8.01 -0.42 5.04
C ASP A 91 -7.68 -1.36 3.88
N ALA A 92 -7.65 -0.83 2.65
CA ALA A 92 -7.23 -1.61 1.48
C ALA A 92 -5.79 -2.10 1.62
N PHE A 93 -4.88 -1.27 2.14
CA PHE A 93 -3.49 -1.65 2.37
C PHE A 93 -3.35 -2.76 3.42
N LEU A 94 -3.97 -2.59 4.59
CA LEU A 94 -3.90 -3.55 5.69
C LEU A 94 -4.61 -4.87 5.38
N SER A 95 -5.63 -4.84 4.51
CA SER A 95 -6.34 -6.05 4.06
C SER A 95 -5.50 -6.94 3.13
N MET A 96 -4.43 -6.43 2.55
CA MET A 96 -3.53 -7.24 1.75
C MET A 96 -2.72 -8.13 2.71
N ASP A 97 -2.83 -9.45 2.55
CA ASP A 97 -2.06 -10.44 3.30
C ASP A 97 -0.56 -10.28 3.01
N ILE A 98 0.09 -9.33 3.69
CA ILE A 98 1.53 -9.17 3.67
C ILE A 98 2.09 -10.28 4.55
N LYS A 99 2.25 -11.48 3.98
CA LYS A 99 3.13 -12.48 4.58
C LYS A 99 4.51 -11.83 4.66
N PRO A 100 5.11 -11.64 5.86
CA PRO A 100 6.47 -11.14 5.92
C PRO A 100 7.32 -12.12 5.13
N SER A 101 7.97 -11.63 4.08
CA SER A 101 8.89 -12.43 3.29
C SER A 101 9.95 -12.96 4.25
N SER A 102 9.87 -14.25 4.57
CA SER A 102 10.84 -14.91 5.42
C SER A 102 12.22 -14.73 4.80
N THR A 103 13.01 -13.87 5.44
CA THR A 103 14.38 -13.53 5.08
C THR A 103 15.21 -14.80 4.98
N THR A 104 16.04 -14.87 3.94
CA THR A 104 17.13 -15.85 3.77
C THR A 104 17.86 -16.08 5.09
N THR A 105 17.60 -17.20 5.75
CA THR A 105 18.45 -17.70 6.83
C THR A 105 19.62 -18.43 6.17
N GLN A 106 20.77 -17.76 6.07
CA GLN A 106 22.03 -18.45 5.84
C GLN A 106 22.27 -19.42 7.01
N LYS A 107 22.29 -20.71 6.70
CA LYS A 107 22.80 -21.76 7.58
C LYS A 107 24.30 -21.53 7.79
N ASN A 108 24.70 -21.01 8.94
CA ASN A 108 26.06 -21.20 9.44
C ASN A 108 26.00 -22.09 10.67
N ASN A 109 26.35 -23.37 10.46
CA ASN A 109 26.73 -24.28 11.52
C ASN A 109 28.00 -23.75 12.19
N MET A 110 27.95 -23.42 13.48
CA MET A 110 29.13 -23.45 14.32
C MET A 110 28.84 -24.18 15.63
N VAL A 111 29.73 -25.12 15.88
CA VAL A 111 29.79 -26.12 16.93
C VAL A 111 29.90 -25.47 18.31
N LEU A 112 29.17 -26.07 19.26
CA LEU A 112 29.17 -25.77 20.69
C LEU A 112 30.55 -26.05 21.34
N PRO A 113 30.97 -25.27 22.35
CA PRO A 113 31.65 -25.86 23.50
C PRO A 113 30.78 -25.77 24.75
N LYS A 114 30.67 -26.92 25.41
CA LYS A 114 30.02 -27.15 26.70
C LYS A 114 30.66 -26.29 27.79
N GLN A 115 29.86 -25.77 28.71
CA GLN A 115 30.27 -25.63 30.10
C GLN A 115 29.05 -25.71 31.03
N ASP A 116 29.19 -26.60 32.01
CA ASP A 116 28.25 -26.92 33.08
C ASP A 116 27.99 -25.73 33.99
N THR A 117 26.77 -25.61 34.51
CA THR A 117 26.51 -25.40 35.95
C THR A 117 25.03 -25.61 36.26
N ASN A 118 24.78 -26.43 37.29
CA ASN A 118 23.49 -26.67 37.93
C ASN A 118 22.93 -25.39 38.56
N GLU A 119 21.62 -25.20 38.52
CA GLU A 119 20.80 -24.89 39.70
C GLU A 119 19.29 -25.07 39.41
N LYS A 120 18.55 -25.40 40.46
CA LYS A 120 17.24 -26.06 40.51
C LYS A 120 16.05 -25.08 40.63
N GLU A 121 14.86 -25.60 40.25
CA GLU A 121 13.50 -25.30 40.80
C GLU A 121 12.93 -23.88 40.51
N ALA A 122 11.65 -23.62 40.18
CA ALA A 122 10.43 -24.40 40.03
C ALA A 122 9.33 -23.55 39.30
N SER A 123 8.39 -24.22 38.64
CA SER A 123 6.93 -23.96 38.57
C SER A 123 6.31 -22.68 37.92
N SER A 124 5.43 -22.97 36.95
CA SER A 124 4.11 -22.36 36.67
C SER A 124 3.98 -21.19 35.66
N GLY A 125 3.18 -21.43 34.60
CA GLY A 125 2.22 -20.46 34.08
C GLY A 125 2.45 -19.83 32.69
N GLN A 126 1.85 -20.42 31.65
CA GLN A 126 1.49 -19.81 30.35
C GLN A 126 0.58 -18.56 30.55
N LYS A 127 0.40 -17.54 29.68
CA LYS A 127 0.53 -17.36 28.22
C LYS A 127 0.31 -15.85 27.86
N THR A 128 1.03 -15.37 26.83
CA THR A 128 0.64 -14.44 25.72
C THR A 128 0.13 -13.02 25.97
N SER A 129 0.89 -12.01 25.51
CA SER A 129 0.56 -11.17 24.33
C SER A 129 1.70 -10.19 24.07
N ASP A 130 2.50 -10.40 23.02
CA ASP A 130 3.60 -9.50 22.66
C ASP A 130 3.31 -8.84 21.31
N SER A 131 2.74 -7.64 21.36
CA SER A 131 2.62 -6.72 20.24
C SER A 131 3.87 -5.85 20.21
N SER A 132 4.99 -6.40 19.76
CA SER A 132 6.24 -5.65 19.67
C SER A 132 6.21 -4.70 18.47
N ILE A 133 5.80 -3.46 18.68
CA ILE A 133 6.17 -2.35 17.79
C ILE A 133 7.70 -2.24 17.87
N ILE A 134 8.39 -2.63 16.81
CA ILE A 134 9.85 -2.52 16.76
C ILE A 134 10.21 -1.07 16.41
N TRP A 135 10.30 -0.23 17.43
CA TRP A 135 10.93 1.08 17.34
C TRP A 135 12.44 0.89 17.16
N ARG A 136 12.98 1.25 15.99
CA ARG A 136 14.43 1.23 15.73
C ARG A 136 14.99 2.65 15.88
N PRO A 137 15.81 2.93 16.90
CA PRO A 137 16.41 4.23 17.08
C PRO A 137 17.41 4.55 15.95
N PRO A 138 17.65 5.84 15.62
CA PRO A 138 18.54 6.25 14.52
C PRO A 138 19.98 5.71 14.59
N VAL A 139 20.43 5.23 15.76
CA VAL A 139 21.74 4.60 15.96
C VAL A 139 21.90 3.29 15.18
N ASP A 140 20.80 2.66 14.76
CA ASP A 140 20.81 1.43 13.95
C ASP A 140 21.22 1.68 12.48
N PHE A 141 21.43 2.95 12.08
CA PHE A 141 21.81 3.34 10.72
C PHE A 141 23.06 4.24 10.73
N PRO A 142 24.24 3.69 11.08
CA PRO A 142 25.48 4.46 11.17
C PRO A 142 25.93 5.06 9.82
N ASP A 143 25.43 4.53 8.69
CA ASP A 143 25.73 5.00 7.33
C ASP A 143 24.68 6.00 6.79
N ALA A 144 23.61 6.28 7.54
CA ALA A 144 22.62 7.27 7.14
C ALA A 144 23.24 8.67 7.26
N ARG A 145 23.69 9.21 6.13
CA ARG A 145 24.09 10.61 6.02
C ARG A 145 22.84 11.51 6.05
N PRO A 146 22.93 12.72 6.61
CA PRO A 146 21.82 13.68 6.62
C PRO A 146 21.40 14.11 5.21
#